data_AF-A0A150VL04-F1
#
_entry.id   AF-A0A150VL04-F1
#
_cell.length_a   1.000
_cell.length_b   1.000
_cell.length_c   1.000
_cell.angle_alpha   90.00
_cell.angle_beta   90.00
_cell.angle_gamma   90.00
#
_symmetry.space_group_name_H-M   'P 1'
#
loop_
_entity.id
_entity.type
_entity.pdbx_description
1 polymer ?
#
loop_
_entity_poly.entity_id
_entity_poly.type
_entity_poly.pdbx_seq_one_letter_code
_entity_poly.pdbx_strand_id
1 'polypeptide(L)'
;MSNGLPFGQGSILGKELGGQAPVSPGTKEKIPAYVTPDTMNRLRNTVVALQRIDDEDADVPVSLSAYVEAAVLERIRRDEREYNGGKPFPQRRQKNLKTGPPVTK
;
A
#
# COMPACT_ATOMS: atom_id res chain seq x y z
N MET A 1 -31.69 30.30 23.52
CA MET A 1 -30.71 29.85 22.51
C MET A 1 -29.96 28.65 23.07
N SER A 2 -29.54 27.74 22.19
CA SER A 2 -28.88 26.43 22.38
C SER A 2 -29.69 25.28 23.02
N ASN A 3 -30.25 24.41 22.18
CA ASN A 3 -30.44 22.99 22.48
C ASN A 3 -29.60 22.17 21.49
N GLY A 4 -28.53 21.56 22.00
CA GLY A 4 -27.62 20.69 21.26
C GLY A 4 -28.21 19.29 21.02
N LEU A 5 -27.84 18.71 19.88
CA LEU A 5 -28.24 17.38 19.42
C LEU A 5 -27.69 16.26 20.33
N PRO A 6 -28.46 15.22 20.65
CA PRO A 6 -28.01 14.12 21.50
C PRO A 6 -27.73 12.85 20.69
N PHE A 7 -26.54 12.69 20.12
CA PHE A 7 -26.07 11.36 19.70
C PHE A 7 -24.58 11.23 19.97
N GLY A 8 -24.28 10.84 21.20
CA GLY A 8 -22.99 10.29 21.60
C GLY A 8 -22.85 8.84 21.15
N GLN A 9 -21.65 8.52 20.70
CA GLN A 9 -20.81 7.47 21.26
C GLN A 9 -21.36 6.02 21.25
N GLY A 10 -20.71 5.18 20.43
CA GLY A 10 -20.68 3.72 20.64
C GLY A 10 -21.30 2.87 19.54
N SER A 11 -20.78 2.95 18.31
CA SER A 11 -21.05 1.89 17.33
C SER A 11 -20.08 0.73 17.58
N ILE A 12 -20.52 -0.21 18.41
CA ILE A 12 -19.82 -1.44 18.79
C ILE A 12 -19.79 -2.43 17.59
N LEU A 13 -20.50 -2.12 16.50
CA LEU A 13 -20.69 -2.99 15.34
C LEU A 13 -19.50 -3.03 14.35
N GLY A 14 -18.49 -2.17 14.51
CA GLY A 14 -17.30 -2.18 13.65
C GLY A 14 -16.16 -3.09 14.12
N LYS A 15 -16.30 -3.72 15.30
CA LYS A 15 -15.18 -4.35 16.01
C LYS A 15 -15.12 -5.88 15.93
N GLU A 16 -16.12 -6.54 15.33
CA GLU A 16 -16.21 -8.01 15.31
C GLU A 16 -15.99 -8.65 13.91
N LEU A 17 -15.71 -7.87 12.86
CA LEU A 17 -15.55 -8.39 11.48
C LEU A 17 -14.20 -8.09 10.81
N GLY A 18 -13.19 -7.64 11.57
CA GLY A 18 -11.88 -7.32 11.00
C GLY A 18 -10.76 -7.95 11.78
N GLY A 19 -10.22 -9.07 11.28
CA GLY A 19 -8.94 -9.60 11.74
C GLY A 19 -7.93 -8.47 11.83
N GLN A 20 -7.36 -8.28 13.03
CA GLN A 20 -6.36 -7.27 13.30
C GLN A 20 -5.11 -7.54 12.44
N ALA A 21 -5.01 -6.84 11.31
CA ALA A 21 -3.70 -6.52 10.77
C ALA A 21 -3.04 -5.53 11.75
N PRO A 22 -1.85 -5.84 12.32
CA PRO A 22 -1.17 -4.89 13.19
C PRO A 22 -0.52 -3.85 12.29
N VAL A 23 -1.18 -2.72 12.11
CA VAL A 23 -0.56 -1.53 11.53
C VAL A 23 -0.66 -0.40 12.54
N SER A 24 0.42 -0.20 13.31
CA SER A 24 0.74 1.13 13.80
C SER A 24 0.58 2.08 12.62
N PRO A 25 -0.27 3.12 12.67
CA PRO A 25 -0.48 3.99 11.53
C PRO A 25 0.74 4.90 11.39
N GLY A 26 1.81 4.34 10.82
CA GLY A 26 2.93 5.10 10.30
C GLY A 26 2.41 6.08 9.26
N THR A 27 2.97 7.28 9.24
CA THR A 27 2.66 8.27 8.21
C THR A 27 2.94 7.66 6.84
N LYS A 28 1.91 7.57 5.99
CA LYS A 28 2.07 7.03 4.63
C LYS A 28 2.82 8.05 3.77
N GLU A 29 3.88 7.61 3.10
CA GLU A 29 4.61 8.40 2.11
C GLU A 29 4.11 8.11 0.68
N LYS A 30 4.08 9.13 -0.18
CA LYS A 30 3.66 8.98 -1.59
C LYS A 30 4.87 8.67 -2.46
N ILE A 31 4.74 7.68 -3.35
CA ILE A 31 5.72 7.38 -4.40
C ILE A 31 5.27 8.11 -5.68
N PRO A 32 6.03 9.11 -6.16
CA PRO A 32 5.76 9.71 -7.47
C PRO A 32 6.25 8.76 -8.57
N ALA A 33 5.34 8.18 -9.34
CA ALA A 33 5.66 7.30 -10.47
C ALA A 33 4.76 7.59 -11.67
N TYR A 34 5.37 7.66 -12.86
CA TYR A 34 4.65 7.75 -14.12
C TYR A 34 4.57 6.37 -14.76
N VAL A 35 3.38 6.01 -15.22
CA VAL A 35 3.12 4.77 -15.97
C VAL A 35 2.33 5.12 -17.23
N THR A 36 2.38 4.25 -18.24
CA THR A 36 1.58 4.45 -19.45
C THR A 36 0.08 4.31 -19.13
N PRO A 37 -0.82 4.97 -19.89
CA PRO A 37 -2.27 4.80 -19.70
C PRO A 37 -2.73 3.34 -19.80
N ASP A 38 -2.15 2.57 -20.72
CA ASP A 38 -2.38 1.13 -20.85
C ASP A 38 -2.03 0.37 -19.57
N THR A 39 -0.84 0.61 -19.02
CA THR A 39 -0.39 -0.03 -17.77
C THR A 39 -1.34 0.30 -16.62
N MET A 40 -1.77 1.56 -16.50
CA MET A 40 -2.70 1.98 -15.46
C MET A 40 -4.06 1.28 -15.59
N ASN A 41 -4.57 1.12 -16.81
CA ASN A 41 -5.82 0.40 -17.06
C ASN A 41 -5.69 -1.08 -16.72
N ARG A 42 -4.57 -1.71 -17.08
CA ARG A 42 -4.29 -3.10 -16.71
C ARG A 42 -4.25 -3.28 -15.19
N LEU A 43 -3.57 -2.39 -14.47
CA LEU A 43 -3.54 -2.42 -13.00
C LEU A 43 -4.95 -2.35 -12.39
N ARG A 44 -5.80 -1.43 -12.87
CA ARG A 44 -7.19 -1.32 -12.41
C ARG A 44 -7.99 -2.59 -12.68
N ASN A 45 -7.89 -3.11 -13.91
CA ASN A 45 -8.60 -4.32 -14.32
C ASN A 45 -8.17 -5.53 -13.48
N THR A 46 -6.88 -5.69 -13.20
CA THR A 46 -6.35 -6.76 -12.35
C THR A 46 -6.94 -6.69 -10.95
N VAL A 47 -6.93 -5.53 -10.30
CA VAL A 47 -7.46 -5.40 -8.94
C VAL A 47 -8.95 -5.75 -8.90
N VAL A 48 -9.74 -5.24 -9.86
CA VAL A 48 -11.16 -5.56 -9.95
C VAL A 48 -11.39 -7.05 -10.20
N ALA A 49 -10.58 -7.68 -11.03
CA ALA A 49 -10.69 -9.12 -11.29
C ALA A 49 -10.37 -9.95 -10.03
N LEU A 50 -9.30 -9.60 -9.31
CA LEU A 50 -8.93 -10.27 -8.07
C LEU A 50 -10.00 -10.11 -6.99
N GLN A 51 -10.60 -8.92 -6.86
CA GLN A 51 -11.69 -8.63 -5.92
C GLN A 51 -12.98 -9.41 -6.17
N ARG A 52 -13.12 -10.07 -7.32
CA ARG A 52 -14.27 -10.91 -7.67
C ARG A 52 -14.02 -12.40 -7.43
N ILE A 53 -12.81 -12.76 -7.02
CA ILE A 53 -12.50 -14.15 -6.69
C ILE A 53 -13.27 -14.48 -5.39
N ASP A 54 -14.20 -15.41 -5.50
CA ASP A 54 -14.98 -15.94 -4.37
C ASP A 54 -14.19 -17.08 -3.74
N ASP A 55 -13.16 -16.70 -2.99
CA ASP A 55 -12.29 -17.60 -2.23
C ASP A 55 -11.96 -16.92 -0.91
N GLU A 56 -12.51 -17.46 0.19
CA GLU A 56 -12.34 -16.90 1.54
C GLU A 56 -10.88 -16.96 2.02
N ASP A 57 -10.06 -17.85 1.44
CA ASP A 57 -8.65 -18.01 1.79
C ASP A 57 -7.71 -17.22 0.86
N ALA A 58 -8.24 -16.57 -0.17
CA ALA A 58 -7.42 -15.81 -1.11
C ALA A 58 -6.96 -14.47 -0.51
N ASP A 59 -5.65 -14.22 -0.53
CA ASP A 59 -5.06 -12.93 -0.16
C ASP A 59 -5.29 -11.91 -1.30
N VAL A 60 -6.53 -11.41 -1.36
CA VAL A 60 -7.00 -10.51 -2.42
C VAL A 60 -6.73 -9.06 -2.03
N PRO A 61 -6.18 -8.22 -2.93
CA PRO A 61 -5.94 -6.82 -2.63
C PRO A 61 -7.24 -6.04 -2.37
N VAL A 62 -7.33 -5.41 -1.20
CA VAL A 62 -8.45 -4.53 -0.83
C VAL A 62 -8.53 -3.25 -1.67
N SER A 63 -7.42 -2.85 -2.31
CA SER A 63 -7.35 -1.64 -3.14
C SER A 63 -6.19 -1.68 -4.13
N LEU A 64 -6.22 -0.77 -5.11
CA LEU A 64 -5.09 -0.57 -6.03
C LEU A 64 -3.80 -0.19 -5.29
N SER A 65 -3.88 0.67 -4.27
CA SER A 65 -2.70 1.05 -3.49
C SER A 65 -2.10 -0.14 -2.75
N ALA A 66 -2.94 -1.00 -2.16
CA ALA A 66 -2.49 -2.22 -1.48
C ALA A 66 -1.82 -3.20 -2.47
N TYR A 67 -2.42 -3.38 -3.65
CA TYR A 67 -1.83 -4.21 -4.71
C TYR A 67 -0.44 -3.70 -5.14
N VAL A 68 -0.32 -2.39 -5.38
CA VAL A 68 0.96 -1.77 -5.78
C VAL A 68 2.00 -1.87 -4.66
N GLU A 69 1.59 -1.64 -3.40
CA GLU A 69 2.48 -1.78 -2.23
C GLU A 69 3.01 -3.20 -2.10
N ALA A 70 2.15 -4.21 -2.21
CA ALA A 70 2.54 -5.63 -2.17
C ALA A 70 3.52 -5.97 -3.30
N ALA A 71 3.23 -5.55 -4.53
CA ALA A 71 4.10 -5.79 -5.69
C ALA A 71 5.49 -5.10 -5.54
N VAL A 72 5.52 -3.88 -5.00
CA VAL A 72 6.77 -3.17 -4.72
C VAL A 72 7.58 -3.89 -3.64
N LEU A 73 6.94 -4.31 -2.54
CA LEU A 73 7.60 -5.03 -1.46
C LEU A 73 8.13 -6.40 -1.92
N GLU A 74 7.37 -7.13 -2.73
CA GLU A 74 7.81 -8.39 -3.32
C GLU A 74 9.07 -8.19 -4.16
N ARG A 75 9.08 -7.14 -4.99
CA ARG A 75 10.25 -6.81 -5.82
C ARG A 75 11.46 -6.43 -4.98
N ILE A 76 11.30 -5.59 -3.97
CA ILE A 76 12.40 -5.22 -3.06
C ILE A 76 12.99 -6.46 -2.39
N ARG A 77 12.15 -7.34 -1.84
CA ARG A 77 12.61 -8.57 -1.17
C ARG A 77 13.32 -9.52 -2.14
N ARG A 78 12.88 -9.58 -3.39
CA ARG A 78 13.59 -10.33 -4.44
C ARG A 78 14.98 -9.74 -4.65
N ASP A 79 15.07 -8.43 -4.86
CA ASP A 79 16.33 -7.75 -5.14
C ASP A 79 17.30 -7.82 -3.94
N GLU A 80 16.80 -7.78 -2.71
CA GLU A 80 17.58 -7.99 -1.48
C GLU A 80 18.17 -9.40 -1.40
N ARG A 81 17.39 -10.43 -1.78
CA ARG A 81 17.88 -11.82 -1.87
C ARG A 81 18.93 -11.97 -2.96
N GLU A 82 18.69 -11.38 -4.11
CA GLU A 82 19.54 -11.52 -5.30
C GLU A 82 20.87 -10.76 -5.15
N TYR A 83 20.83 -9.55 -4.60
CA TYR A 83 21.97 -8.62 -4.64
C TYR A 83 22.53 -8.24 -3.26
N ASN A 84 21.87 -8.60 -2.17
CA ASN A 84 22.30 -8.22 -0.82
C ASN A 84 22.24 -9.38 0.20
N GLY A 85 22.32 -10.63 -0.28
CA GLY A 85 22.37 -11.82 0.57
C GLY A 85 21.13 -11.99 1.47
N GLY A 86 19.98 -11.51 1.00
CA GLY A 86 18.70 -11.55 1.73
C GLY A 86 18.56 -10.50 2.83
N LYS A 87 19.53 -9.58 2.97
CA LYS A 87 19.46 -8.49 3.95
C LYS A 87 18.85 -7.23 3.32
N PRO A 88 18.19 -6.36 4.10
CA PRO A 88 17.74 -5.07 3.61
C PRO A 88 18.87 -4.19 3.10
N PHE A 89 18.63 -3.43 2.03
CA PHE A 89 19.60 -2.44 1.55
C PHE A 89 19.86 -1.37 2.62
N PRO A 90 21.11 -0.89 2.79
CA PRO A 90 21.43 0.07 3.84
C PRO A 90 20.68 1.39 3.65
N GLN A 91 20.24 1.97 4.76
CA GLN A 91 19.62 3.29 4.74
C GLN A 91 20.60 4.34 4.18
N ARG A 92 20.10 5.19 3.29
CA ARG A 92 20.90 6.29 2.74
C ARG A 92 21.33 7.24 3.85
N ARG A 93 22.62 7.62 3.86
CA ARG A 93 23.16 8.60 4.81
C ARG A 93 22.49 9.98 4.67
N GLN A 94 22.12 10.36 3.45
CA GLN A 94 21.36 11.56 3.17
C GLN A 94 19.90 11.19 2.88
N LYS A 95 18.98 11.62 3.74
CA LYS A 95 17.54 11.36 3.58
C LYS A 95 16.95 11.98 2.30
N ASN A 96 17.53 13.10 1.83
CA ASN A 96 17.00 13.88 0.71
C ASN A 96 17.69 13.59 -0.64
N LEU A 97 18.41 12.48 -0.77
CA LEU A 97 19.04 12.13 -2.04
C LEU A 97 17.95 11.88 -3.09
N LYS A 98 17.93 12.69 -4.15
CA LYS A 98 16.94 12.59 -5.23
C LYS A 98 16.91 11.16 -5.79
N THR A 99 15.73 10.56 -5.79
CA THR A 99 15.43 9.27 -6.44
C THR A 99 14.93 9.43 -7.87
N GLY A 100 14.78 10.68 -8.33
CA GLY A 100 14.32 11.01 -9.68
C GLY A 100 15.38 10.76 -10.76
N PRO A 101 15.01 10.94 -12.05
CA PRO A 101 15.93 10.79 -13.16
C PRO A 101 17.22 11.59 -12.91
N PRO A 102 18.39 11.11 -13.37
CA PRO A 102 19.62 11.88 -13.27
C PRO A 102 19.35 13.27 -13.86
N VAL A 103 19.71 14.31 -13.11
CA VAL A 103 19.74 15.67 -13.62
C VAL A 103 20.83 15.64 -14.68
N THR A 104 20.46 15.38 -15.93
CA THR A 104 21.38 15.49 -17.06
C THR A 104 21.93 16.91 -17.04
N LYS A 105 23.26 17.01 -17.04
CA LYS A 105 24.02 18.25 -17.26
C LYS A 105 23.57 18.93 -18.55
#